data_AF-A0A1Y0ELG9-F1
#
_entry.id   AF-A0A1Y0ELG9-F1
#
_cell.length_a   1.000
_cell.length_b   1.000
_cell.length_c   1.000
_cell.angle_alpha   90.00
_cell.angle_beta   90.00
_cell.angle_gamma   90.00
#
_symmetry.space_group_name_H-M   'P 1'
#
loop_
_entity.id
_entity.type
_entity.pdbx_description
1 polymer ?
#
loop_
_entity_poly.entity_id
_entity_poly.type
_entity_poly.pdbx_seq_one_letter_code
_entity_poly.pdbx_strand_id
1 'polypeptide(L)'
;MSDPRKSNSDAVSGDGRPPDNAKPSILRAFQTVAWSFLGIRKNSEFQRDLQSVNPLHIIAVGLVLLLLFIGVLLLIVKAVVA
;
A
#
# COMPACT_ATOMS: atom_id res chain seq x y z
N MET A 1 15.87 -51.93 20.35
CA MET A 1 14.82 -51.85 19.32
C MET A 1 14.54 -50.37 19.11
N SER A 2 15.29 -49.76 18.20
CA SER A 2 15.38 -48.30 18.02
C SER A 2 14.70 -47.97 16.70
N ASP A 3 13.50 -47.39 16.74
CA ASP A 3 12.74 -47.07 15.54
C ASP A 3 13.20 -45.70 14.97
N PRO A 4 13.67 -45.61 13.70
CA PRO A 4 14.34 -44.44 13.09
C PRO A 4 13.39 -43.28 12.72
N ARG A 5 12.23 -43.17 13.37
CA ARG A 5 11.16 -42.19 13.08
C ARG A 5 11.43 -40.79 13.66
N LYS A 6 12.70 -40.38 13.78
CA LYS A 6 13.12 -39.09 14.38
C LYS A 6 14.08 -38.29 13.49
N SER A 7 13.72 -38.10 12.22
CA SER A 7 14.50 -37.25 11.29
C SER A 7 13.62 -36.46 10.31
N ASN A 8 12.37 -36.16 10.68
CA ASN A 8 11.53 -35.24 9.90
C ASN A 8 11.09 -34.00 10.71
N SER A 9 11.71 -33.78 11.86
CA SER A 9 11.60 -32.57 12.68
C SER A 9 12.49 -31.43 12.17
N ASP A 10 13.30 -31.70 11.14
CA ASP A 10 14.43 -30.85 10.77
C ASP A 10 14.21 -30.19 9.38
N ALA A 11 13.16 -30.60 8.65
CA ALA A 11 12.84 -30.12 7.30
C ALA A 11 11.94 -28.87 7.28
N VAL A 12 11.54 -28.33 8.44
CA VAL A 12 10.83 -27.04 8.53
C VAL A 12 11.57 -26.13 9.52
N SER A 13 12.89 -26.06 9.39
CA SER A 13 13.59 -24.80 9.69
C SER A 13 13.36 -23.88 8.49
N GLY A 14 12.11 -23.40 8.38
CA GLY A 14 11.81 -22.21 7.60
C GLY A 14 12.63 -21.09 8.22
N ASP A 15 13.75 -20.80 7.57
CA ASP A 15 14.66 -19.73 7.90
C ASP A 15 13.92 -18.40 7.75
N GLY A 16 13.18 -18.04 8.79
CA GLY A 16 12.59 -16.72 8.99
C GLY A 16 13.64 -15.70 9.36
N ARG A 17 14.82 -15.72 8.72
CA ARG A 17 15.78 -14.63 8.83
C ARG A 17 15.07 -13.37 8.33
N PRO A 18 14.75 -12.39 9.20
CA PRO A 18 14.38 -11.07 8.70
C PRO A 18 15.55 -10.60 7.85
N PRO A 19 15.32 -9.97 6.68
CA PRO A 19 16.38 -9.52 5.81
C PRO A 19 17.36 -8.66 6.59
N ASP A 20 18.52 -9.24 6.84
CA ASP A 20 19.69 -8.62 7.39
C ASP A 20 20.10 -7.51 6.41
N ASN A 21 20.02 -6.26 6.90
CA ASN A 21 20.38 -5.05 6.18
C ASN A 21 19.37 -4.49 5.16
N ALA A 22 18.06 -4.66 5.39
CA ALA A 22 17.11 -3.70 4.85
C ALA A 22 17.24 -2.38 5.65
N LYS A 23 18.23 -1.56 5.30
CA LYS A 23 18.32 -0.15 5.75
C LYS A 23 16.91 0.45 5.63
N PRO A 24 16.39 1.18 6.64
CA PRO A 24 15.12 1.85 6.52
C PRO A 24 15.17 2.75 5.30
N SER A 25 14.56 2.27 4.23
CA SER A 25 14.57 2.94 2.95
C SER A 25 13.60 4.09 3.12
N ILE A 26 14.14 5.27 3.44
CA ILE A 26 13.38 6.53 3.45
C ILE A 26 12.68 6.69 2.09
N LEU A 27 13.30 6.19 1.02
CA LEU A 27 12.72 6.07 -0.31
C LEU A 27 11.47 5.19 -0.34
N ARG A 28 11.43 4.07 0.38
CA ARG A 28 10.24 3.21 0.53
C ARG A 28 9.15 3.88 1.37
N ALA A 29 9.54 4.71 2.34
CA ALA A 29 8.60 5.54 3.10
C ALA A 29 7.98 6.61 2.18
N PHE A 30 8.77 7.34 1.38
CA PHE A 30 8.25 8.25 0.35
C PHE A 30 7.38 7.55 -0.68
N GLN A 31 7.78 6.35 -1.13
CA GLN A 31 6.99 5.55 -2.06
C GLN A 31 5.65 5.15 -1.44
N THR A 32 5.64 4.73 -0.18
CA THR A 32 4.41 4.41 0.56
C THR A 32 3.52 5.64 0.75
N VAL A 33 4.12 6.79 1.03
CA VAL A 33 3.42 8.07 1.15
C VAL A 33 2.85 8.51 -0.20
N ALA A 34 3.60 8.36 -1.30
CA ALA A 34 3.14 8.67 -2.65
C ALA A 34 1.95 7.80 -3.07
N TRP A 35 1.98 6.50 -2.76
CA TRP A 35 0.84 5.60 -2.98
C TRP A 35 -0.38 5.96 -2.11
N SER A 36 -0.15 6.60 -0.96
CA SER A 36 -1.20 7.09 -0.07
C SER A 36 -1.81 8.41 -0.53
N PHE A 37 -1.02 9.31 -1.13
CA PHE A 37 -1.50 10.56 -1.73
C PHE A 37 -2.29 10.32 -3.02
N LEU A 38 -1.92 9.29 -3.77
CA LEU A 38 -2.59 8.92 -5.02
C LEU A 38 -3.89 8.13 -4.81
N GLY A 39 -4.19 7.70 -3.57
CA GLY A 39 -5.46 7.05 -3.24
C GLY A 39 -5.57 5.58 -3.68
N ILE A 40 -4.47 4.88 -3.98
CA ILE A 40 -4.48 3.48 -4.45
C ILE A 40 -4.41 2.48 -3.28
N ARG A 41 -5.04 2.81 -2.14
CA ARG A 41 -5.19 1.86 -1.04
C ARG A 41 -6.66 1.63 -0.75
N LYS A 42 -7.10 0.40 -1.08
CA LYS A 42 -8.35 -0.29 -0.67
C LYS A 42 -9.46 -0.34 -1.72
N ASN A 43 -9.28 -1.17 -2.75
CA ASN A 43 -10.39 -1.70 -3.56
C ASN A 43 -11.16 -2.83 -2.86
N SER A 44 -10.75 -3.27 -1.66
CA SER A 44 -11.27 -4.51 -1.08
C SER A 44 -12.66 -4.36 -0.46
N GLU A 45 -13.12 -3.13 -0.21
CA GLU A 45 -14.50 -2.85 0.24
C GLU A 45 -15.41 -2.34 -0.88
N PHE A 46 -14.82 -1.96 -2.02
CA PHE A 46 -15.55 -1.64 -3.25
C PHE A 46 -16.52 -2.77 -3.61
N GLN A 47 -16.09 -4.02 -3.49
CA GLN A 47 -16.91 -5.19 -3.84
C GLN A 47 -18.14 -5.40 -2.92
N ARG A 48 -18.11 -4.92 -1.67
CA ARG A 48 -19.23 -5.01 -0.72
C ARG A 48 -20.18 -3.82 -0.84
N ASP A 49 -19.61 -2.66 -1.11
CA ASP A 49 -20.35 -1.42 -1.30
C ASP A 49 -21.05 -1.37 -2.66
N LEU A 50 -20.48 -1.99 -3.71
CA LEU A 50 -21.14 -2.12 -5.03
C LEU A 50 -22.51 -2.83 -4.99
N GLN A 51 -22.79 -3.65 -3.96
CA GLN A 51 -24.08 -4.32 -3.80
C GLN A 51 -25.12 -3.50 -3.01
N SER A 52 -24.71 -2.43 -2.31
CA SER A 52 -25.60 -1.66 -1.43
C SER A 52 -25.55 -0.13 -1.59
N VAL A 53 -24.50 0.44 -2.20
CA VAL A 53 -24.31 1.88 -2.45
C VAL A 53 -23.79 2.14 -3.87
N ASN A 54 -24.35 3.18 -4.50
CA ASN A 54 -24.20 3.45 -5.93
C ASN A 54 -22.73 3.78 -6.29
N PRO A 55 -22.09 3.08 -7.25
CA PRO A 55 -20.68 3.29 -7.66
C PRO A 55 -20.34 4.72 -8.07
N LEU A 56 -21.35 5.49 -8.47
CA LEU A 56 -21.25 6.91 -8.78
C LEU A 56 -20.63 7.75 -7.66
N HIS A 57 -20.89 7.40 -6.40
CA HIS A 57 -20.38 8.18 -5.27
C HIS A 57 -18.85 8.13 -5.20
N ILE A 58 -18.26 6.97 -5.49
CA ILE A 58 -16.81 6.80 -5.43
C ILE A 58 -16.13 7.53 -6.60
N ILE A 59 -16.77 7.56 -7.77
CA ILE A 59 -16.32 8.33 -8.93
C ILE A 59 -16.34 9.83 -8.62
N ALA A 60 -17.39 10.33 -7.97
CA ALA A 60 -17.50 11.74 -7.59
C ALA A 60 -16.41 12.14 -6.58
N VAL A 61 -16.18 11.34 -5.55
CA VAL A 61 -15.12 11.59 -4.55
C VAL A 61 -13.73 11.55 -5.20
N GLY A 62 -13.48 10.61 -6.11
CA GLY A 62 -12.23 10.53 -6.87
C GLY A 62 -11.96 11.78 -7.73
N LEU A 63 -13.00 12.33 -8.38
CA LEU A 63 -12.89 13.55 -9.17
C LEU A 63 -12.59 14.79 -8.30
N VAL A 64 -13.22 14.90 -7.14
CA VAL A 64 -12.97 16.01 -6.21
C VAL A 64 -11.52 15.97 -5.70
N LEU A 65 -11.02 14.80 -5.31
CA LEU A 65 -9.63 14.63 -4.86
C LEU A 65 -8.63 14.91 -5.98
N LEU A 66 -8.94 14.54 -7.22
CA LEU A 66 -8.12 14.86 -8.39
C LEU A 66 -8.00 16.37 -8.59
N LEU A 67 -9.11 17.11 -8.52
CA LEU A 67 -9.10 18.56 -8.65
C LEU A 67 -8.31 19.23 -7.52
N LEU A 68 -8.49 18.75 -6.29
CA LEU A 68 -7.74 19.21 -5.13
C LEU A 68 -6.23 19.01 -5.32
N PHE A 69 -5.82 17.83 -5.82
CA PHE A 69 -4.42 17.50 -6.08
C PHE A 69 -3.80 18.45 -7.12
N ILE A 70 -4.51 18.71 -8.22
CA ILE A 70 -4.09 19.66 -9.25
C ILE A 70 -3.96 21.07 -8.65
N GLY A 71 -4.93 21.50 -7.84
CA GLY A 71 -4.90 22.81 -7.18
C GLY A 71 -3.68 23.00 -6.27
N VAL A 72 -3.37 22.00 -5.45
CA VAL A 72 -2.18 21.99 -4.59
C VAL A 72 -0.90 22.10 -5.42
N LEU A 73 -0.81 21.33 -6.52
CA LEU A 73 0.37 21.36 -7.38
C LEU A 73 0.56 22.73 -8.04
N LEU A 74 -0.51 23.33 -8.54
CA LEU A 74 -0.46 24.68 -9.11
C LEU A 74 -0.04 25.73 -8.08
N LEU A 75 -0.52 25.62 -6.84
CA LEU A 75 -0.16 26.55 -5.76
C LEU A 75 1.33 26.46 -5.44
N ILE A 76 1.88 25.24 -5.37
CA ILE A 76 3.32 25.02 -5.19
C ILE A 76 4.11 25.60 -6.38
N VAL A 77 3.68 25.36 -7.61
CA VAL A 77 4.33 25.91 -8.81
C VAL A 77 4.37 27.44 -8.76
N LYS A 78 3.24 28.07 -8.41
CA LYS A 78 3.20 29.53 -8.28
C LYS A 78 4.09 30.03 -7.14
N ALA A 79 4.17 29.31 -6.02
CA ALA A 79 5.03 29.66 -4.90
C ALA A 79 6.54 29.51 -5.20
N VAL A 80 6.91 28.63 -6.14
CA VAL A 80 8.31 28.43 -6.57
C VAL A 80 8.72 29.42 -7.67
N VAL A 81 7.76 29.85 -8.51
CA VAL A 81 8.02 30.77 -9.63
C VAL A 81 7.92 32.25 -9.22
N ALA A 82 7.10 32.55 -8.21
CA ALA A 82 6.99 33.89 -7.62
C ALA A 82 8.24 34.25 -6.79
#